data_AF-A0A2D7GGF7-F1
#
_entry.id   AF-A0A2D7GGF7-F1
#
_cell.length_a   1.000
_cell.length_b   1.000
_cell.length_c   1.000
_cell.angle_alpha   90.00
_cell.angle_beta   90.00
_cell.angle_gamma   90.00
#
_symmetry.space_group_name_H-M   'P 1'
#
loop_
_entity.id
_entity.type
_entity.pdbx_description
1 polymer ?
#
loop_
_entity_poly.entity_id
_entity_poly.type
_entity_poly.pdbx_seq_one_letter_code
_entity_poly.pdbx_strand_id
1 'polypeptide(L)'
;MSTKRNINNLKKVSTILPQIFKKINKKGNPELLEIKMNWTSIMGKEYSDKCHASSLKKINKKNVLTISCCEASLFELSYSTVEIKEKINGFFLRNVVDIIKYKKSLQT
;
A
#
# COMPACT_ATOMS: atom_id res chain seq x y z
N MET A 1 -38.32 -22.87 -26.35
CA MET A 1 -38.23 -21.77 -25.38
C MET A 1 -36.84 -21.15 -25.50
N SER A 2 -36.69 -20.01 -26.18
CA SER A 2 -35.38 -19.46 -26.54
C SER A 2 -34.93 -18.42 -25.51
N THR A 3 -33.81 -18.68 -24.83
CA THR A 3 -33.24 -17.82 -23.79
C THR A 3 -32.58 -16.60 -24.46
N LYS A 4 -33.33 -15.52 -24.63
CA LYS A 4 -32.78 -14.22 -25.06
C LYS A 4 -31.80 -13.73 -23.98
N ARG A 5 -30.50 -13.92 -24.20
CA ARG A 5 -29.46 -13.28 -23.36
C ARG A 5 -29.56 -11.77 -23.58
N ASN A 6 -29.96 -11.06 -22.54
CA ASN A 6 -30.11 -9.61 -22.56
C ASN A 6 -28.71 -8.96 -22.55
N ILE A 7 -28.20 -8.63 -23.73
CA ILE A 7 -26.88 -7.99 -23.97
C ILE A 7 -26.92 -6.47 -23.63
N ASN A 8 -28.07 -5.92 -23.22
CA ASN A 8 -28.29 -4.47 -23.14
C ASN A 8 -27.58 -3.74 -22.00
N ASN A 9 -26.73 -4.42 -21.21
CA ASN A 9 -26.04 -3.82 -20.06
C ASN A 9 -24.50 -3.85 -20.16
N LEU A 10 -23.93 -3.89 -21.37
CA LEU A 10 -22.50 -3.63 -21.56
C LEU A 10 -22.19 -2.16 -21.28
N LYS A 11 -21.70 -1.88 -20.06
CA LYS A 11 -21.25 -0.54 -19.67
C LYS A 11 -19.98 -0.17 -20.43
N LYS A 12 -19.93 1.05 -20.98
CA LYS A 12 -18.71 1.58 -21.62
C LYS A 12 -17.57 1.62 -20.60
N VAL A 13 -16.35 1.28 -21.03
CA VAL A 13 -15.14 1.31 -20.18
C VAL A 13 -14.96 2.68 -19.50
N SER A 14 -15.28 3.76 -20.20
CA SER A 14 -15.28 5.13 -19.66
C SER A 14 -16.21 5.35 -18.47
N THR A 15 -17.29 4.55 -18.35
CA THR A 15 -18.21 4.61 -17.20
C THR A 15 -17.80 3.66 -16.06
N ILE A 16 -17.02 2.63 -16.37
CA ILE A 16 -16.56 1.62 -15.41
C ILE A 16 -15.32 2.13 -14.68
N LEU A 17 -14.37 2.74 -15.38
CA LEU A 17 -13.12 3.25 -14.80
C LEU A 17 -13.36 4.20 -13.62
N PRO A 18 -14.19 5.27 -13.72
CA PRO A 18 -14.47 6.15 -12.59
C PRO A 18 -15.11 5.41 -11.40
N GLN A 19 -15.94 4.38 -11.66
CA GLN A 19 -16.57 3.59 -10.60
C GLN A 19 -15.56 2.70 -9.87
N ILE A 20 -14.57 2.15 -10.59
CA ILE A 20 -13.46 1.38 -10.02
C ILE A 20 -12.56 2.30 -9.20
N PHE A 21 -12.09 3.42 -9.77
CA PHE A 21 -11.25 4.38 -9.05
C PHE A 21 -11.95 4.97 -7.83
N LYS A 22 -13.26 5.27 -7.90
CA LYS A 22 -14.03 5.77 -6.75
C LYS A 22 -14.17 4.71 -5.64
N LYS A 23 -14.25 3.42 -5.99
CA LYS A 23 -14.25 2.32 -5.00
C LYS A 23 -12.87 2.13 -4.38
N ILE A 24 -11.80 2.24 -5.18
CA ILE A 24 -10.41 2.22 -4.70
C ILE A 24 -10.17 3.42 -3.77
N ASN A 25 -10.63 4.62 -4.08
CA ASN A 25 -10.47 5.80 -3.22
C ASN A 25 -11.38 5.78 -1.98
N LYS A 26 -12.57 5.15 -2.03
CA LYS A 26 -13.45 5.01 -0.84
C LYS A 26 -13.01 3.93 0.14
N LYS A 27 -12.26 2.92 -0.31
CA LYS A 27 -11.71 1.84 0.55
C LYS A 27 -10.20 1.96 0.78
N GLY A 28 -9.50 2.70 -0.07
CA GLY A 28 -8.06 2.82 -0.12
C GLY A 28 -7.61 4.07 0.62
N ASN A 29 -6.59 3.88 1.46
CA ASN A 29 -5.83 4.95 2.05
C ASN A 29 -4.96 5.56 0.92
N PRO A 30 -5.21 6.80 0.45
CA PRO A 30 -4.51 7.36 -0.70
C PRO A 30 -3.01 7.46 -0.44
N GLU A 31 -2.60 7.74 0.80
CA GLU A 31 -1.20 7.70 1.19
C GLU A 31 -0.60 6.30 1.07
N LEU A 32 -1.33 5.25 1.42
CA LEU A 32 -0.85 3.87 1.21
C LEU A 32 -0.65 3.54 -0.26
N LEU A 33 -1.56 4.00 -1.13
CA LEU A 33 -1.44 3.78 -2.58
C LEU A 33 -0.18 4.47 -3.10
N GLU A 34 0.03 5.72 -2.72
CA GLU A 34 1.19 6.51 -3.12
C GLU A 34 2.50 5.89 -2.60
N ILE A 35 2.53 5.42 -1.34
CA ILE A 35 3.66 4.68 -0.77
C ILE A 35 3.97 3.43 -1.59
N LYS A 36 2.94 2.65 -1.97
CA LYS A 36 3.12 1.41 -2.73
C LYS A 36 3.63 1.68 -4.14
N MET A 37 3.08 2.67 -4.83
CA MET A 37 3.47 3.02 -6.20
C MET A 37 4.90 3.56 -6.28
N ASN A 38 5.33 4.31 -5.27
CA ASN A 38 6.65 4.94 -5.24
C ASN A 38 7.65 4.20 -4.34
N TRP A 39 7.35 2.98 -3.88
CA TRP A 39 8.12 2.29 -2.84
C TRP A 39 9.62 2.23 -3.15
N THR A 40 9.99 1.84 -4.37
CA THR A 40 11.39 1.77 -4.81
C THR A 40 12.08 3.12 -4.90
N SER A 41 11.35 4.18 -5.26
CA SER A 41 11.88 5.54 -5.25
C SER A 41 12.15 6.04 -3.83
N ILE A 42 11.24 5.75 -2.89
CA ILE A 42 11.33 6.21 -1.50
C ILE A 42 12.41 5.43 -0.74
N MET A 43 12.43 4.11 -0.88
CA MET A 43 13.27 3.21 -0.07
C MET A 43 14.62 2.90 -0.73
N GLY A 44 14.69 2.94 -2.06
CA GLY A 44 15.79 2.40 -2.84
C GLY A 44 15.61 0.90 -3.14
N LYS A 45 16.44 0.40 -4.06
CA LYS A 45 16.35 -0.98 -4.57
C LYS A 45 16.57 -2.02 -3.47
N GLU A 46 17.58 -1.81 -2.63
CA GLU A 46 17.95 -2.76 -1.56
C GLU A 46 16.78 -3.10 -0.63
N TYR A 47 16.10 -2.08 -0.11
CA TYR A 47 14.96 -2.25 0.77
C TYR A 47 13.73 -2.81 0.04
N SER A 48 13.55 -2.46 -1.24
CA SER A 48 12.39 -2.90 -2.04
C SER A 48 12.42 -4.39 -2.34
N ASP A 49 13.60 -4.96 -2.49
CA ASP A 49 13.77 -6.40 -2.72
C ASP A 49 13.49 -7.20 -1.43
N LYS A 50 13.72 -6.59 -0.25
CA LYS A 50 13.56 -7.22 1.07
C LYS A 50 12.15 -7.05 1.67
N CYS A 51 11.47 -5.95 1.37
CA CYS A 51 10.21 -5.60 2.02
C CYS A 51 9.29 -4.69 1.18
N HIS A 52 8.01 -4.67 1.53
CA HIS A 52 7.02 -3.81 0.88
C HIS A 52 5.97 -3.29 1.87
N ALA A 53 5.42 -2.11 1.59
CA ALA A 53 4.30 -1.58 2.36
C ALA A 53 3.06 -2.48 2.22
N SER A 54 2.50 -2.91 3.34
CA SER A 54 1.33 -3.79 3.37
C SER A 54 0.04 -3.01 3.59
N SER A 55 -0.02 -2.26 4.70
CA SER A 55 -1.21 -1.50 5.09
C SER A 55 -0.85 -0.24 5.89
N LEU A 56 -1.68 0.79 5.81
CA LEU A 56 -1.57 2.00 6.62
C LEU A 56 -2.92 2.25 7.30
N LYS A 57 -2.93 2.24 8.64
CA LYS A 57 -4.15 2.35 9.45
C LYS A 57 -3.96 3.35 10.58
N LYS A 58 -5.03 4.06 10.94
CA LYS A 58 -5.03 4.93 12.11
C LYS A 58 -5.44 4.14 13.34
N ILE A 59 -4.56 4.07 14.35
CA ILE A 59 -4.80 3.38 15.62
C ILE A 59 -4.46 4.37 16.74
N ASN A 60 -5.40 4.64 17.65
CA ASN A 60 -5.21 5.60 18.75
C ASN A 60 -4.62 6.95 18.29
N LYS A 61 -5.20 7.51 17.23
CA LYS A 61 -4.76 8.76 16.56
C LYS A 61 -3.38 8.72 15.90
N LYS A 62 -2.67 7.58 15.91
CA LYS A 62 -1.37 7.36 15.26
C LYS A 62 -1.53 6.63 13.94
N ASN A 63 -0.82 7.08 12.91
CA ASN A 63 -0.76 6.40 11.62
C ASN A 63 0.27 5.26 11.69
N VAL A 64 -0.23 4.02 11.64
CA VAL A 64 0.57 2.80 11.76
C VAL A 64 0.73 2.19 10.38
N LEU A 65 1.96 2.22 9.85
CA LEU A 65 2.35 1.52 8.63
C LEU A 65 2.76 0.10 8.99
N THR A 66 2.20 -0.89 8.31
CA THR A 66 2.66 -2.28 8.36
C THR A 66 3.52 -2.55 7.13
N ILE A 67 4.76 -3.00 7.35
CA ILE A 67 5.70 -3.42 6.32
C ILE A 67 5.76 -4.95 6.33
N SER A 68 5.52 -5.58 5.19
CA SER A 68 5.73 -7.01 5.00
C SER A 68 7.17 -7.26 4.58
N CYS A 69 7.85 -8.20 5.22
CA CYS A 69 9.23 -8.57 4.89
C CYS A 69 9.48 -10.06 5.06
N CYS A 70 10.55 -10.56 4.44
CA CYS A 70 11.08 -11.89 4.69
C CYS A 70 11.66 -11.97 6.12
N GLU A 71 11.57 -13.14 6.74
CA GLU A 71 12.02 -13.35 8.13
C GLU A 71 13.51 -13.04 8.31
N ALA A 72 14.35 -13.44 7.35
CA ALA A 72 15.78 -13.16 7.37
C ALA A 72 16.12 -11.66 7.42
N SER A 73 15.25 -10.80 6.88
CA SER A 73 15.46 -9.35 6.84
C SER A 73 14.81 -8.62 8.03
N LEU A 74 14.00 -9.30 8.85
CA LEU A 74 13.23 -8.66 9.92
C LEU A 74 14.13 -8.00 10.97
N PHE A 75 15.22 -8.68 11.34
CA PHE A 75 16.17 -8.18 12.33
C PHE A 75 16.86 -6.91 11.83
N GLU A 76 17.43 -6.96 10.62
CA GLU A 76 18.06 -5.80 9.95
C GLU A 76 17.11 -4.61 9.83
N LEU A 77 15.91 -4.84 9.30
CA LEU A 77 14.89 -3.79 9.10
C LEU A 77 14.46 -3.15 10.42
N SER A 78 14.46 -3.90 11.52
CA SER A 78 14.08 -3.37 12.83
C SER A 78 15.02 -2.24 13.28
N TYR A 79 16.32 -2.31 12.98
CA TYR A 79 17.28 -1.24 13.25
C TYR A 79 17.08 -0.04 12.32
N SER A 80 16.68 -0.26 11.07
CA SER A 80 16.42 0.80 10.08
C SER A 80 15.05 1.48 10.24
N THR A 81 14.27 1.18 11.28
CA THR A 81 12.90 1.70 11.46
C THR A 81 12.82 3.22 11.44
N VAL A 82 13.81 3.90 12.04
CA VAL A 82 13.86 5.37 12.07
C VAL A 82 14.11 5.91 10.66
N GLU A 83 15.12 5.38 9.96
CA GLU A 83 15.47 5.77 8.58
C GLU A 83 14.30 5.56 7.61
N ILE A 84 13.64 4.39 7.69
CA ILE A 84 12.47 4.08 6.85
C ILE A 84 11.36 5.10 7.08
N LYS A 85 11.07 5.45 8.33
CA LYS A 85 10.05 6.44 8.67
C LYS A 85 10.42 7.83 8.15
N GLU A 86 11.68 8.22 8.27
CA GLU A 86 12.20 9.50 7.78
C GLU A 86 12.11 9.60 6.25
N LYS A 87 12.53 8.56 5.52
CA LYS A 87 12.39 8.51 4.05
C LYS A 87 10.94 8.68 3.60
N ILE A 88 10.01 7.96 4.23
CA ILE A 88 8.58 8.06 3.88
C ILE A 88 8.04 9.45 4.18
N ASN A 89 8.23 9.96 5.40
CA ASN A 89 7.71 11.27 5.76
C ASN A 89 8.40 12.41 4.97
N GLY A 90 9.68 12.24 4.62
CA GLY A 90 10.44 13.13 3.74
C GLY A 90 9.84 13.19 2.33
N PHE A 91 9.49 12.05 1.74
CA PHE A 91 8.81 12.00 0.44
C PHE A 91 7.49 12.80 0.42
N PHE A 92 6.72 12.77 1.51
CA PHE A 92 5.45 13.51 1.61
C PHE A 92 5.61 14.94 2.14
N LEU A 93 6.80 15.35 2.59
CA LEU A 93 7.06 16.63 3.26
C LEU A 93 6.15 16.89 4.48
N ARG A 94 5.60 15.83 5.08
CA ARG A 94 4.71 15.86 6.25
C ARG A 94 4.73 14.53 6.99
N ASN A 95 4.25 14.52 8.23
CA ASN A 95 4.11 13.28 8.99
C ASN A 95 2.90 12.46 8.47
N VAL A 96 3.18 11.42 7.69
CA VAL A 96 2.22 10.43 7.20
C VAL A 96 2.25 9.16 8.04
N VAL A 97 3.43 8.79 8.54
CA VAL A 97 3.66 7.56 9.33
C VAL A 97 4.24 7.91 10.69
N ASP A 98 3.52 7.56 11.75
CA ASP A 98 4.00 7.70 13.11
C ASP A 98 4.75 6.46 13.60
N ILE A 99 4.22 5.28 13.29
CA ILE A 99 4.68 3.98 13.81
C ILE A 99 4.80 3.00 12.65
N ILE A 100 5.89 2.24 12.65
CA ILE A 100 6.10 1.12 11.73
C ILE A 100 5.93 -0.18 12.51
N LYS A 101 5.20 -1.13 11.93
CA LYS A 101 5.10 -2.51 12.39
C LYS A 101 5.57 -3.43 11.28
N TYR A 102 6.30 -4.46 11.63
CA TYR A 102 6.70 -5.49 10.68
C TYR A 102 5.76 -6.68 10.75
N LYS A 103 5.49 -7.26 9.58
CA LYS A 103 4.75 -8.50 9.42
C LYS A 103 5.61 -9.46 8.60
N LYS A 104 5.75 -10.70 9.08
CA LYS A 104 6.36 -11.77 8.30
C LYS A 104 5.51 -12.06 7.06
N SER A 105 6.13 -12.04 5.89
CA SER A 105 5.52 -12.58 4.68
C SER A 105 5.51 -14.10 4.79
N LEU A 106 4.33 -14.71 4.76
CA LEU A 106 4.20 -16.15 4.56
C LEU A 106 4.43 -16.38 3.06
N GLN A 107 5.68 -16.63 2.66
CA GLN A 107 5.92 -17.24 1.35
C GLN A 107 5.55 -18.72 1.50
N THR A 108 4.44 -19.13 0.86
CA THR A 108 4.19 -20.53 0.45
C THR A 108 5.03 -20.87 -0.76
#